data_AF-A0A7S0JJB2-F1
#
_entry.id   AF-A0A7S0JJB2-F1
#
_cell.length_a   1.000
_cell.length_b   1.000
_cell.length_c   1.000
_cell.angle_alpha   90.00
_cell.angle_beta   90.00
_cell.angle_gamma   90.00
#
_symmetry.space_group_name_H-M   'P 1'
#
loop_
_entity.id
_entity.type
_entity.pdbx_description
1 polymer ?
#
loop_
_entity_poly.entity_id
_entity_poly.type
_entity_poly.pdbx_seq_one_letter_code
_entity_poly.pdbx_strand_id
1 'polypeptide(L)'
;GVHLVNAAAEAKSWMATQQGDEWLLEELVRGRCEQATSLMLRGGDLISLVNTEYEYADEAYVWPHVKEVRAKRRHATSVPSDHLDLFLAITRGYTGICNFNYKLDKTGGLRIFEVNTRIGADMACDVPPRLLRAFLKKL
;
A
#
# COMPACT_ATOMS: atom_id res chain seq x y z
N GLY A 1 -16.16 -5.97 -4.56
CA GLY A 1 -16.02 -4.58 -5.08
C GLY A 1 -15.65 -3.67 -3.92
N VAL A 2 -15.39 -2.38 -4.15
CA VAL A 2 -15.21 -1.42 -3.04
C VAL A 2 -16.15 -0.24 -3.24
N HIS A 3 -16.74 0.25 -2.15
CA HIS A 3 -17.69 1.36 -2.17
C HIS A 3 -17.36 2.35 -1.04
N LEU A 4 -17.25 3.63 -1.39
CA LEU A 4 -17.05 4.68 -0.39
C LEU A 4 -18.40 5.13 0.16
N VAL A 5 -18.54 5.07 1.47
CA VAL A 5 -19.74 5.53 2.19
C VAL A 5 -19.41 6.76 3.03
N ASN A 6 -20.29 7.76 3.00
CA ASN A 6 -20.08 9.04 3.71
C ASN A 6 -20.90 9.14 5.00
N ALA A 7 -21.82 8.19 5.23
CA ALA A 7 -22.65 8.13 6.42
C ALA A 7 -23.00 6.70 6.81
N ALA A 8 -23.26 6.48 8.10
CA ALA A 8 -23.70 5.18 8.61
C ALA A 8 -25.01 4.70 7.96
N ALA A 9 -25.92 5.62 7.63
CA ALA A 9 -27.16 5.29 6.92
C ALA A 9 -26.90 4.75 5.51
N GLU A 10 -25.95 5.35 4.80
CA GLU A 10 -25.52 4.89 3.47
C GLU A 10 -24.88 3.51 3.56
N ALA A 11 -23.97 3.30 4.52
CA ALA A 11 -23.35 2.00 4.77
C ALA A 11 -24.40 0.91 5.02
N LYS A 12 -25.39 1.18 5.89
CA LYS A 12 -26.49 0.24 6.15
C LYS A 12 -27.33 -0.06 4.91
N SER A 13 -27.69 0.98 4.16
CA SER A 13 -28.48 0.83 2.94
C SER A 13 -27.75 0.01 1.88
N TRP A 14 -26.44 0.23 1.73
CA TRP A 14 -25.63 -0.48 0.76
C TRP A 14 -25.39 -1.94 1.18
N MET A 15 -25.08 -2.17 2.47
CA MET A 15 -24.92 -3.52 3.01
C MET A 15 -26.20 -4.36 2.90
N ALA A 16 -27.38 -3.74 3.02
CA ALA A 16 -28.66 -4.44 2.87
C ALA A 16 -28.91 -4.99 1.45
N THR A 17 -28.19 -4.48 0.43
CA THR A 17 -28.28 -4.97 -0.95
C THR A 17 -27.18 -5.95 -1.32
N GLN A 18 -26.17 -6.12 -0.46
CA GLN A 18 -25.10 -7.08 -0.68
C GLN A 18 -25.51 -8.47 -0.19
N GLN A 19 -25.04 -9.51 -0.88
CA GLN A 19 -25.13 -10.89 -0.40
C GLN A 19 -23.80 -11.28 0.26
N GLY A 20 -23.88 -12.17 1.26
CA GLY A 20 -22.71 -12.69 1.98
C GLY A 20 -22.24 -11.81 3.15
N ASP A 21 -21.33 -12.38 3.94
CA ASP A 21 -20.73 -11.82 5.15
C ASP A 21 -19.24 -11.47 4.96
N GLU A 22 -18.74 -11.53 3.72
CA GLU A 22 -17.33 -11.32 3.35
C GLU A 22 -16.95 -9.83 3.24
N TRP A 23 -17.76 -8.93 3.82
CA TRP A 23 -17.56 -7.50 3.74
C TRP A 23 -16.96 -6.96 5.02
N LEU A 24 -15.95 -6.10 4.86
CA LEU A 24 -15.38 -5.32 5.94
C LEU A 24 -15.76 -3.84 5.79
N LEU A 25 -15.91 -3.15 6.92
CA LEU A 25 -16.06 -1.70 6.96
C LEU A 25 -14.79 -1.14 7.59
N GLU A 26 -14.07 -0.36 6.81
CA GLU A 26 -12.83 0.29 7.22
C GLU A 26 -12.98 1.81 7.20
N GLU A 27 -12.24 2.48 8.08
CA GLU A 27 -12.16 3.93 8.08
C GLU A 27 -11.45 4.41 6.81
N LEU A 28 -12.05 5.39 6.11
CA LEU A 28 -11.40 6.01 4.95
C LEU A 28 -10.25 6.91 5.41
N VAL A 29 -9.02 6.51 5.06
CA VAL A 29 -7.84 7.36 5.25
C VAL A 29 -7.76 8.39 4.13
N ARG A 30 -8.11 9.63 4.46
CA ARG A 30 -8.04 10.76 3.54
C ARG A 30 -6.61 11.20 3.30
N GLY A 31 -6.34 11.63 2.08
CA GLY A 31 -5.05 12.14 1.65
C GLY A 31 -4.74 11.74 0.22
N ARG A 32 -4.06 12.64 -0.50
CA ARG A 32 -3.69 12.46 -1.91
C ARG A 32 -2.50 11.53 -2.11
N CYS A 33 -1.66 11.39 -1.09
CA CYS A 33 -0.45 10.58 -1.16
C CYS A 33 -0.69 9.16 -0.67
N GLU A 34 -0.21 8.20 -1.43
CA GLU A 34 -0.18 6.78 -1.10
C GLU A 34 1.23 6.25 -1.30
N GLN A 35 1.60 5.24 -0.51
CA GLN A 35 2.91 4.61 -0.54
C GLN A 35 2.75 3.11 -0.73
N ALA A 36 3.59 2.54 -1.61
CA ALA A 36 3.76 1.12 -1.79
C ALA A 36 5.20 0.75 -1.47
N THR A 37 5.44 0.04 -0.37
CA THR A 37 6.78 -0.42 0.03
C THR A 37 6.90 -1.92 -0.23
N SER A 38 7.69 -2.28 -1.23
CA SER A 38 8.08 -3.66 -1.52
C SER A 38 9.37 -4.02 -0.78
N LEU A 39 9.30 -5.04 0.09
CA LEU A 39 10.42 -5.62 0.82
C LEU A 39 10.82 -6.95 0.20
N MET A 40 12.12 -7.21 0.15
CA MET A 40 12.71 -8.55 -0.04
C MET A 40 13.27 -9.02 1.29
N LEU A 41 12.84 -10.19 1.74
CA LEU A 41 13.09 -10.70 3.08
C LEU A 41 13.65 -12.12 3.02
N ARG A 42 14.54 -12.44 3.97
CA ARG A 42 15.04 -13.80 4.20
C ARG A 42 15.01 -14.09 5.70
N GLY A 43 14.16 -15.01 6.13
CA GLY A 43 13.97 -15.33 7.55
C GLY A 43 13.48 -14.15 8.40
N GLY A 44 12.85 -13.14 7.80
CA GLY A 44 12.47 -11.89 8.44
C GLY A 44 13.51 -10.78 8.34
N ASP A 45 14.72 -11.06 7.87
CA ASP A 45 15.76 -10.04 7.68
C ASP A 45 15.57 -9.31 6.35
N LEU A 46 15.68 -7.98 6.39
CA LEU A 46 15.60 -7.14 5.21
C LEU A 46 16.82 -7.31 4.31
N ILE A 47 16.60 -7.74 3.06
CA ILE A 47 17.62 -7.83 2.02
C ILE A 47 17.62 -6.58 1.13
N SER A 48 16.43 -6.10 0.78
CA SER A 48 16.26 -4.91 -0.05
C SER A 48 14.86 -4.34 0.10
N LEU A 49 14.72 -3.04 -0.16
CA LEU A 49 13.41 -2.40 -0.27
C LEU A 49 13.35 -1.41 -1.43
N VAL A 50 12.14 -1.24 -1.96
CA VAL A 50 11.78 -0.11 -2.82
C VAL A 50 10.46 0.44 -2.33
N ASN A 51 10.41 1.73 -2.08
CA ASN A 51 9.18 2.47 -1.84
C ASN A 51 8.82 3.25 -3.10
N THR A 52 7.55 3.19 -3.49
CA THR A 52 6.95 4.04 -4.51
C THR A 52 5.91 4.91 -3.84
N GLU A 53 5.99 6.22 -4.08
CA GLU A 53 4.99 7.19 -3.64
C GLU A 53 4.16 7.64 -4.84
N TYR A 54 2.85 7.59 -4.68
CA TYR A 54 1.85 8.03 -5.64
C TYR A 54 1.16 9.28 -5.10
N GLU A 55 0.86 10.24 -5.99
CA GLU A 55 -0.07 11.33 -5.68
C GLU A 55 -1.29 11.21 -6.60
N TYR A 56 -2.48 11.34 -6.03
CA TYR A 56 -3.74 11.32 -6.76
C TYR A 56 -4.41 12.70 -6.76
N ALA A 57 -5.32 12.91 -7.72
CA ALA A 57 -6.01 14.19 -7.89
C ALA A 57 -6.94 14.54 -6.71
N ASP A 58 -7.52 13.51 -6.08
CA ASP A 58 -8.51 13.63 -5.02
C ASP A 58 -7.97 13.14 -3.67
N GLU A 59 -8.57 13.61 -2.57
CA GLU A 59 -8.21 13.20 -1.21
C GLU A 59 -8.98 11.97 -0.72
N ALA A 60 -10.13 11.68 -1.34
CA ALA A 60 -10.98 10.54 -1.06
C ALA A 60 -11.13 9.74 -2.35
N TYR A 61 -10.53 8.55 -2.39
CA TYR A 61 -10.54 7.71 -3.58
C TYR A 61 -10.37 6.26 -3.17
N VAL A 62 -10.71 5.36 -4.11
CA VAL A 62 -10.45 3.94 -4.00
C VAL A 62 -10.11 3.37 -5.37
N TRP A 63 -9.15 2.45 -5.41
CA TRP A 63 -8.77 1.74 -6.62
C TRP A 63 -9.93 0.88 -7.15
N PRO A 64 -10.15 0.76 -8.48
CA PRO A 64 -9.38 1.34 -9.59
C PRO A 64 -9.82 2.74 -10.02
N HIS A 65 -10.80 3.35 -9.34
CA HIS A 65 -11.40 4.63 -9.72
C HIS A 65 -10.58 5.83 -9.25
N VAL A 66 -9.29 5.84 -9.58
CA VAL A 66 -8.32 6.84 -9.14
C VAL A 66 -7.74 7.60 -10.33
N LYS A 67 -7.39 8.88 -10.12
CA LYS A 67 -6.67 9.69 -11.10
C LYS A 67 -5.28 10.04 -10.57
N GLU A 68 -4.28 9.26 -10.96
CA GLU A 68 -2.89 9.47 -10.55
C GLU A 68 -2.28 10.70 -11.26
N VAL A 69 -1.59 11.54 -10.50
CA VAL A 69 -0.72 12.61 -11.00
C VAL A 69 0.68 12.04 -11.26
N ARG A 70 0.80 11.19 -12.30
CA ARG A 70 2.02 10.40 -12.60
C ARG A 70 3.34 11.18 -12.56
N ALA A 71 3.34 12.44 -12.98
CA ALA A 71 4.54 13.30 -12.96
C ALA A 71 5.11 13.54 -11.55
N LYS A 72 4.32 13.28 -10.50
CA LYS A 72 4.71 13.41 -9.10
C LYS A 72 5.10 12.08 -8.45
N ARG A 73 5.08 10.98 -9.18
CA ARG A 73 5.48 9.68 -8.66
C ARG A 73 6.95 9.72 -8.24
N ARG A 74 7.24 9.22 -7.04
CA ARG A 74 8.60 9.15 -6.49
C ARG A 74 8.96 7.72 -6.14
N HIS A 75 10.27 7.43 -6.18
CA HIS A 75 10.79 6.14 -5.73
C HIS A 75 11.96 6.36 -4.79
N ALA A 76 12.02 5.56 -3.73
CA ALA A 76 13.08 5.56 -2.74
C ALA A 76 13.52 4.13 -2.42
N THR A 77 14.75 3.97 -1.94
CA THR A 77 15.27 2.69 -1.42
C THR A 77 15.37 2.72 0.10
N SER A 78 14.66 3.65 0.74
CA SER A 78 14.51 3.77 2.19
C SER A 78 13.10 4.23 2.52
N VAL A 79 12.68 3.95 3.75
CA VAL A 79 11.50 4.52 4.42
C VAL A 79 11.94 5.00 5.81
N PRO A 80 11.16 5.83 6.51
CA PRO A 80 11.38 6.13 7.91
C PRO A 80 11.61 4.86 8.76
N SER A 81 12.46 4.94 9.78
CA SER A 81 12.89 3.76 10.55
C SER A 81 11.74 3.13 11.32
N ASP A 82 10.85 3.95 11.88
CA ASP A 82 9.63 3.51 12.57
C ASP A 82 8.67 2.76 11.62
N HIS A 83 8.60 3.16 10.35
CA HIS A 83 7.85 2.42 9.35
C HIS A 83 8.47 1.05 9.09
N LEU A 84 9.79 1.02 8.91
CA LEU A 84 10.52 -0.22 8.65
C LEU A 84 10.38 -1.19 9.83
N ASP A 85 10.51 -0.70 11.07
CA ASP A 85 10.37 -1.51 12.29
C ASP A 85 9.01 -2.21 12.34
N LEU A 86 7.93 -1.50 12.01
CA LEU A 86 6.59 -2.09 11.92
C LEU A 86 6.50 -3.15 10.83
N PHE A 87 7.03 -2.88 9.63
CA PHE A 87 6.98 -3.85 8.53
C PHE A 87 7.76 -5.13 8.85
N LEU A 88 8.93 -5.01 9.50
CA LEU A 88 9.74 -6.16 9.94
C LEU A 88 9.08 -6.92 11.09
N ALA A 89 8.36 -6.23 11.98
CA ALA A 89 7.56 -6.89 13.01
C ALA A 89 6.43 -7.76 12.39
N ILE A 90 5.73 -7.24 11.38
CA ILE A 90 4.66 -7.97 10.67
C ILE A 90 5.22 -9.17 9.89
N THR A 91 6.42 -9.02 9.32
CA THR A 91 7.03 -10.04 8.45
C THR A 91 8.07 -10.93 9.15
N ARG A 92 8.01 -11.02 10.47
CA ARG A 92 8.93 -11.85 11.26
C ARG A 92 8.97 -13.29 10.74
N GLY A 93 10.17 -13.78 10.43
CA GLY A 93 10.39 -15.14 9.91
C GLY A 93 10.00 -15.34 8.44
N TYR A 94 9.45 -14.33 7.77
CA TYR A 94 9.01 -14.44 6.38
C TYR A 94 10.21 -14.46 5.41
N THR A 95 10.12 -15.28 4.36
CA THR A 95 11.08 -15.32 3.24
C THR A 95 10.33 -15.12 1.94
N GLY A 96 10.72 -14.12 1.17
CA GLY A 96 10.05 -13.78 -0.08
C GLY A 96 9.95 -12.27 -0.28
N ILE A 97 9.00 -11.87 -1.11
CA ILE A 97 8.68 -10.46 -1.37
C ILE A 97 7.35 -10.13 -0.73
N CYS A 98 7.33 -9.05 0.05
CA CYS A 98 6.12 -8.55 0.70
C CYS A 98 5.95 -7.07 0.40
N ASN A 99 4.78 -6.68 -0.10
CA ASN A 99 4.46 -5.29 -0.41
C ASN A 99 3.42 -4.75 0.58
N PHE A 100 3.67 -3.56 1.09
CA PHE A 100 2.77 -2.83 1.97
C PHE A 100 2.22 -1.61 1.24
N ASN A 101 0.90 -1.53 1.10
CA ASN A 101 0.23 -0.34 0.61
C ASN A 101 -0.37 0.42 1.79
N TYR A 102 -0.03 1.71 1.91
CA TYR A 102 -0.38 2.52 3.06
C TYR A 102 -0.47 4.01 2.75
N LYS A 103 -1.12 4.74 3.65
CA LYS A 103 -1.09 6.21 3.73
C LYS A 103 -0.54 6.64 5.08
N LEU A 104 -0.15 7.90 5.15
CA LEU A 104 0.12 8.59 6.41
C LEU A 104 -1.08 9.44 6.77
N ASP A 105 -1.54 9.33 8.01
CA ASP A 105 -2.56 10.23 8.53
C ASP A 105 -1.96 11.64 8.80
N LYS A 106 -2.80 12.57 9.27
CA LYS A 106 -2.38 13.96 9.53
C LYS A 106 -1.30 14.09 10.62
N THR A 107 -1.10 13.08 11.45
CA THR A 107 -0.08 13.04 12.49
C THR A 107 1.21 12.35 12.02
N GLY A 108 1.22 11.84 10.78
CA GLY A 108 2.29 11.01 10.25
C GLY A 108 2.14 9.51 10.56
N GLY A 109 1.04 9.11 11.20
CA GLY A 109 0.79 7.72 11.57
C GLY A 109 0.52 6.83 10.36
N LEU A 110 1.15 5.65 10.35
CA LEU A 110 0.95 4.64 9.30
C LEU A 110 -0.47 4.05 9.32
N ARG A 111 -1.10 4.02 8.15
CA ARG A 111 -2.36 3.32 7.91
C ARG A 111 -2.18 2.34 6.75
N ILE A 112 -1.87 1.10 7.10
CA ILE A 112 -1.73 -0.01 6.13
C ILE A 112 -3.13 -0.49 5.77
N PHE A 113 -3.43 -0.57 4.48
CA PHE A 113 -4.71 -1.09 3.98
C PHE A 113 -4.56 -2.40 3.22
N GLU A 114 -3.37 -2.71 2.69
CA GLU A 114 -3.12 -4.00 2.05
C GLU A 114 -1.68 -4.47 2.29
N VAL A 115 -1.53 -5.79 2.47
CA VAL A 115 -0.24 -6.48 2.50
C VAL A 115 -0.27 -7.63 1.49
N ASN A 116 0.62 -7.57 0.49
CA ASN A 116 0.68 -8.53 -0.61
C ASN A 116 1.96 -9.37 -0.53
N THR A 117 1.86 -10.68 -0.37
CA THR A 117 3.01 -11.61 -0.33
C THR A 117 3.45 -12.04 -1.74
N ARG A 118 3.60 -11.06 -2.65
CA ARG A 118 3.96 -11.25 -4.06
C ARG A 118 4.56 -9.96 -4.64
N ILE A 119 5.12 -10.06 -5.84
CA ILE A 119 5.45 -8.87 -6.65
C ILE A 119 4.13 -8.21 -7.08
N GLY A 120 3.93 -6.97 -6.65
CA GLY A 120 2.80 -6.13 -7.04
C GLY A 120 3.03 -5.43 -8.38
N ALA A 121 1.95 -4.81 -8.89
CA ALA A 121 2.01 -4.00 -10.11
C ALA A 121 2.91 -2.76 -9.93
N ASP A 122 3.03 -2.25 -8.71
CA ASP A 122 3.97 -1.19 -8.35
C ASP A 122 5.40 -1.55 -8.77
N MET A 123 5.86 -2.75 -8.41
CA MET A 123 7.19 -3.23 -8.77
C MET A 123 7.30 -3.61 -10.25
N ALA A 124 6.29 -4.25 -10.82
CA ALA A 124 6.33 -4.77 -12.18
C ALA A 124 6.17 -3.68 -13.25
N CYS A 125 5.42 -2.63 -12.96
CA CYS A 125 5.00 -1.63 -13.95
C CYS A 125 5.48 -0.22 -13.63
N ASP A 126 5.62 0.14 -12.35
CA ASP A 126 5.84 1.54 -11.95
C ASP A 126 7.29 1.85 -11.58
N VAL A 127 8.00 0.91 -10.98
CA VAL A 127 9.39 1.09 -10.57
C VAL A 127 10.31 1.18 -11.79
N PRO A 128 11.22 2.18 -11.86
CA PRO A 128 12.19 2.30 -12.94
C PRO A 128 12.99 1.00 -13.12
N PRO A 129 13.22 0.52 -14.36
CA PRO A 129 13.88 -0.76 -14.61
C PRO A 129 15.23 -0.92 -13.93
N ARG A 130 15.98 0.17 -13.74
CA ARG A 130 17.27 0.17 -13.02
C ARG A 130 17.11 -0.24 -11.56
N LEU A 131 16.07 0.25 -10.88
CA LEU A 131 15.80 -0.03 -9.47
C LEU A 131 15.25 -1.45 -9.33
N LEU A 132 14.33 -1.85 -10.20
CA LEU A 132 13.81 -3.22 -10.23
C LEU A 132 14.93 -4.26 -10.42
N ARG A 133 15.84 -4.02 -11.37
CA ARG A 133 17.01 -4.90 -11.58
C ARG A 133 17.91 -4.94 -10.35
N ALA A 134 18.17 -3.81 -9.71
CA ALA A 134 18.99 -3.76 -8.49
C ALA A 134 18.34 -4.52 -7.32
N PHE A 135 17.02 -4.43 -7.19
CA PHE A 135 16.24 -5.17 -6.21
C PHE A 135 16.31 -6.67 -6.48
N LEU A 136 16.02 -7.11 -7.71
CA LEU A 136 15.96 -8.54 -8.05
C LEU A 136 17.31 -9.25 -8.09
N LYS A 137 18.42 -8.52 -8.28
CA LYS A 137 19.78 -9.11 -8.22
C LYS A 137 20.16 -9.70 -6.86
N LYS A 138 19.37 -9.43 -5.82
CA LYS A 138 19.62 -9.89 -4.45
C LYS A 138 18.79 -11.11 -4.04
N LEU A 139 17.90 -11.60 -4.92
CA LEU A 139 17.22 -12.90 -4.75
C LEU A 139 18.26 -14.03 -4.78
#